data_AF-A0A2J7Q7I1-F1
#
_entry.id   AF-A0A2J7Q7I1-F1
#
_cell.length_a   1.000
_cell.length_b   1.000
_cell.length_c   1.000
_cell.angle_alpha   90.00
_cell.angle_beta   90.00
_cell.angle_gamma   90.00
#
_symmetry.space_group_name_H-M   'P 1'
#
loop_
_entity.id
_entity.type
_entity.pdbx_description
1 polymer ?
#
loop_
_entity_poly.entity_id
_entity_poly.type
_entity_poly.pdbx_seq_one_letter_code
_entity_poly.pdbx_strand_id
1 'polypeptide(L)'
;MMKSRKMRWVGHVAQMREKRNSYRILVGKPEGKRLLGRPRCSWVDNIKVDLSEIVWGGTKWIDLAQVRNQWKAFVNTLMNLRVP
;
A
#
# COMPACT_ATOMS: atom_id res chain seq x y z
N MET A 1 13.77 0.14 7.48
CA MET A 1 13.66 -1.33 7.27
C MET A 1 12.21 -1.82 7.17
N MET A 2 11.32 -1.49 8.12
CA MET A 2 9.92 -1.99 8.10
C MET A 2 9.03 -1.36 7.01
N LYS A 3 9.01 -0.02 6.88
CA LYS A 3 8.24 0.69 5.83
C LYS A 3 8.60 0.22 4.41
N SER A 4 9.89 0.05 4.11
CA SER A 4 10.34 -0.39 2.78
C SER A 4 9.98 -1.84 2.45
N ARG A 5 10.08 -2.77 3.42
CA ARG A 5 9.59 -4.15 3.25
C ARG A 5 8.09 -4.18 2.99
N LYS A 6 7.32 -3.38 3.74
CA LYS A 6 5.88 -3.23 3.55
C LYS A 6 5.56 -2.74 2.13
N MET A 7 6.21 -1.68 1.65
CA MET A 7 5.98 -1.16 0.29
C MET A 7 6.39 -2.12 -0.83
N ARG A 8 7.46 -2.90 -0.66
CA ARG A 8 7.78 -3.97 -1.62
C ARG A 8 6.66 -4.99 -1.72
N TRP A 9 6.08 -5.40 -0.58
CA TRP A 9 4.95 -6.33 -0.55
C TRP A 9 3.69 -5.71 -1.17
N VAL A 10 3.36 -4.45 -0.85
CA VAL A 10 2.24 -3.71 -1.48
C VAL A 10 2.34 -3.77 -3.00
N GLY A 11 3.50 -3.41 -3.56
CA GLY A 11 3.70 -3.42 -5.01
C GLY A 11 3.58 -4.79 -5.63
N HIS A 12 4.11 -5.82 -4.95
CA HIS A 12 3.98 -7.18 -5.41
C HIS A 12 2.51 -7.63 -5.47
N VAL A 13 1.71 -7.31 -4.44
CA VAL A 13 0.28 -7.66 -4.40
C VAL A 13 -0.54 -6.85 -5.39
N ALA A 14 -0.26 -5.56 -5.56
CA ALA A 14 -0.94 -4.70 -6.54
C ALA A 14 -0.68 -5.13 -8.00
N GLN A 15 0.45 -5.81 -8.26
CA GLN A 15 0.80 -6.39 -9.55
C GLN A 15 0.24 -7.81 -9.77
N MET A 16 -0.36 -8.42 -8.74
CA MET A 16 -1.01 -9.72 -8.91
C MET A 16 -2.28 -9.58 -9.76
N ARG A 17 -2.64 -10.67 -10.46
CA ARG A 17 -3.92 -10.76 -11.17
C ARG A 17 -5.07 -10.50 -10.20
N GLU A 18 -6.07 -9.75 -10.66
CA GLU A 18 -7.21 -9.33 -9.83
C GLU A 18 -7.98 -10.49 -9.20
N LYS A 19 -8.01 -11.64 -9.87
CA LYS A 19 -8.66 -12.88 -9.39
C LYS A 19 -7.98 -13.47 -8.15
N ARG A 20 -6.76 -13.06 -7.79
CA ARG A 20 -6.08 -13.58 -6.59
C ARG A 20 -6.68 -13.00 -5.32
N ASN A 21 -6.90 -13.86 -4.34
CA ASN A 21 -7.44 -13.48 -3.03
C ASN A 21 -6.62 -12.36 -2.36
N SER A 22 -5.30 -12.36 -2.50
CA SER A 22 -4.42 -11.31 -1.96
C SER A 22 -4.75 -9.92 -2.52
N TYR A 23 -4.98 -9.82 -3.84
CA TYR A 23 -5.39 -8.56 -4.48
C TYR A 23 -6.80 -8.15 -4.05
N ARG A 24 -7.74 -9.10 -3.98
CA ARG A 24 -9.11 -8.86 -3.51
C ARG A 24 -9.16 -8.39 -2.05
N ILE A 25 -8.27 -8.88 -1.19
CA ILE A 25 -8.15 -8.43 0.20
C ILE A 25 -7.51 -7.04 0.26
N LEU A 26 -6.56 -6.75 -0.63
CA LEU A 26 -5.89 -5.46 -0.71
C LEU A 26 -6.83 -4.34 -1.17
N VAL A 27 -7.60 -4.58 -2.23
CA VAL A 27 -8.46 -3.57 -2.87
C VAL A 27 -9.89 -3.64 -2.35
N GLY A 28 -10.34 -4.81 -1.93
CA GLY A 28 -11.70 -5.05 -1.51
C GLY A 28 -12.04 -4.37 -0.19
N LYS A 29 -13.24 -3.81 -0.13
CA LYS A 29 -13.87 -3.39 1.11
C LYS A 29 -14.67 -4.59 1.64
N PRO A 30 -14.25 -5.21 2.76
CA PRO A 30 -15.06 -6.27 3.33
C PRO A 30 -16.40 -5.68 3.78
N GLU A 31 -17.50 -6.21 3.24
CA GLU A 31 -18.85 -5.82 3.62
C GLU A 31 -19.23 -6.45 4.97
N GLY A 32 -19.95 -5.69 5.81
CA GLY A 32 -20.40 -6.12 7.13
C GLY A 32 -19.96 -5.23 8.28
N LYS A 33 -20.76 -5.19 9.36
CA LYS A 33 -20.38 -4.53 10.63
C LYS A 33 -19.39 -5.41 11.38
N ARG A 34 -18.14 -4.96 11.50
CA ARG A 34 -17.10 -5.62 12.30
C ARG A 34 -17.42 -5.43 13.80
N LEU A 35 -17.24 -6.46 14.62
CA LEU A 35 -17.44 -6.38 16.07
C LEU A 35 -16.55 -5.30 16.71
N LEU A 36 -17.12 -4.56 17.67
CA LEU A 36 -16.45 -3.48 18.41
C LEU A 36 -15.27 -4.05 19.23
N GLY A 37 -14.07 -3.50 19.04
CA GLY A 37 -12.89 -3.85 19.85
C GLY A 37 -11.53 -3.63 19.18
N ARG A 38 -11.44 -3.68 17.84
CA ARG A 38 -10.19 -3.41 17.09
C ARG A 38 -10.17 -1.97 16.54
N PRO A 39 -9.03 -1.26 16.56
CA PRO A 39 -8.90 0.05 15.91
C PRO A 39 -9.40 0.04 14.47
N ARG A 40 -10.05 1.14 14.07
CA ARG A 40 -10.70 1.36 12.77
C ARG A 40 -9.78 1.27 11.54
N CYS A 41 -8.48 1.03 11.72
CA CYS A 41 -7.49 1.10 10.67
C CYS A 41 -7.43 -0.21 9.88
N SER A 42 -7.92 -0.18 8.63
CA SER A 42 -7.65 -1.25 7.69
C SER A 42 -6.16 -1.29 7.33
N TRP A 43 -5.72 -2.39 6.72
CA TRP A 43 -4.35 -2.46 6.21
C TRP A 43 -4.09 -1.36 5.17
N VAL A 44 -5.09 -1.08 4.32
CA VAL A 44 -5.06 0.02 3.34
C VAL A 44 -4.91 1.37 4.00
N ASP A 45 -5.61 1.64 5.10
CA ASP A 45 -5.48 2.92 5.81
C ASP A 45 -4.08 3.11 6.38
N ASN A 46 -3.47 2.04 6.89
CA ASN A 46 -2.07 2.08 7.32
C ASN A 46 -1.10 2.33 6.16
N ILE A 47 -1.36 1.78 4.96
CA ILE A 47 -0.54 2.12 3.78
C ILE A 47 -0.75 3.58 3.40
N LYS A 48 -2.00 4.07 3.41
CA LYS A 48 -2.31 5.46 3.06
C LYS A 48 -1.60 6.44 3.98
N VAL A 49 -1.52 6.16 5.28
CA VAL A 49 -0.73 6.96 6.24
C VAL A 49 0.75 6.93 5.89
N ASP A 50 1.32 5.74 5.64
CA ASP A 50 2.73 5.61 5.23
C ASP A 50 3.01 6.29 3.88
N LEU A 51 2.01 6.35 2.99
CA LEU A 51 2.10 6.99 1.67
C LEU A 51 1.88 8.49 1.74
N SER A 52 1.02 8.99 2.63
CA SER A 52 0.74 10.43 2.75
C SER A 52 1.96 11.24 3.19
N GLU A 53 2.95 10.58 3.79
CA GLU A 53 4.25 11.19 4.11
C GLU A 53 5.08 11.51 2.85
N ILE A 54 4.80 10.89 1.69
CA ILE A 54 5.61 11.03 0.44
C ILE A 54 4.76 11.44 -0.77
N VAL A 55 3.51 10.98 -0.85
CA VAL A 55 2.59 11.21 -1.96
C VAL A 55 1.51 12.20 -1.51
N TRP A 56 1.57 13.40 -2.07
CA TRP A 56 0.56 14.42 -1.83
C TRP A 56 -0.79 14.00 -2.46
N GLY A 57 -1.87 14.05 -1.68
CA GLY A 57 -3.22 14.12 -2.25
C GLY A 57 -3.87 12.83 -2.73
N GLY A 58 -3.72 11.71 -2.02
CA GLY A 58 -4.63 10.56 -2.20
C GLY A 58 -4.61 9.92 -3.60
N THR A 59 -3.55 10.19 -4.38
CA THR A 59 -3.31 9.63 -5.71
C THR A 59 -3.49 8.11 -5.68
N LYS A 60 -4.01 7.55 -6.78
CA LYS A 60 -4.19 6.12 -6.99
C LYS A 60 -2.84 5.40 -6.91
N TRP A 61 -2.35 5.15 -5.70
CA TRP A 61 -1.12 4.42 -5.43
C TRP A 61 -1.18 3.01 -6.02
N ILE A 62 -2.39 2.49 -6.24
CA ILE A 62 -2.67 1.26 -6.99
C ILE A 62 -2.17 1.42 -8.43
N ASP A 63 -2.47 2.53 -9.12
CA ASP A 63 -2.01 2.80 -10.48
C ASP A 63 -0.48 2.98 -10.53
N LEU A 64 0.09 3.69 -9.54
CA LEU A 64 1.55 3.78 -9.37
C LEU A 64 2.21 2.41 -9.14
N ALA A 65 1.55 1.53 -8.38
CA ALA A 65 2.04 0.20 -8.08
C ALA A 65 1.94 -0.76 -9.28
N GLN A 66 0.96 -0.54 -10.17
CA GLN A 66 0.85 -1.29 -11.43
C GLN A 66 2.04 -1.02 -12.36
N VAL A 67 2.56 0.22 -12.40
CA VAL A 67 3.74 0.56 -13.20
C VAL A 67 5.02 0.19 -12.45
N ARG A 68 5.60 -0.98 -12.76
CA ARG A 68 6.75 -1.56 -12.04
C ARG A 68 7.93 -0.60 -11.83
N ASN A 69 8.31 0.17 -12.85
CA ASN A 69 9.46 1.07 -12.77
C ASN A 69 9.15 2.28 -11.88
N GLN A 70 7.94 2.82 -11.96
CA GLN A 70 7.50 3.91 -11.08
C GLN A 70 7.42 3.45 -9.63
N TRP A 71 6.87 2.25 -9.37
CA TRP A 71 6.86 1.68 -8.03
C TRP A 71 8.26 1.45 -7.47
N LYS A 72 9.18 0.93 -8.28
CA LYS A 72 10.57 0.70 -7.87
C LYS A 72 11.29 2.02 -7.54
N ALA A 73 11.13 3.03 -8.39
CA ALA A 73 11.68 4.37 -8.14
C ALA A 73 11.11 4.97 -6.85
N PHE A 74 9.80 4.88 -6.65
CA PHE A 74 9.11 5.35 -5.45
C PHE A 74 9.64 4.66 -4.17
N VAL A 75 9.74 3.34 -4.19
CA VAL A 75 10.26 2.55 -3.06
C VAL A 75 11.73 2.90 -2.78
N ASN A 76 12.53 3.20 -3.80
CA ASN A 76 13.92 3.64 -3.63
C ASN A 76 14.01 5.05 -3.03
N THR A 77 13.20 6.00 -3.51
CA THR A 77 13.11 7.35 -2.91
C THR A 77 12.76 7.26 -1.43
N LEU A 78 11.83 6.38 -1.07
CA LEU A 78 11.46 6.05 0.30
C LEU A 78 12.62 5.48 1.15
N MET A 79 13.57 4.76 0.54
CA MET A 79 14.75 4.28 1.25
C MET A 79 15.81 5.37 1.41
N ASN A 80 15.94 6.25 0.41
CA ASN A 80 16.91 7.34 0.40
C ASN A 80 16.53 8.48 1.35
N LEU A 81 15.23 8.80 1.50
CA LEU A 81 14.70 9.73 2.51
C LEU A 81 15.02 9.33 3.97
N ARG A 82 15.57 8.14 4.19
CA ARG A 82 15.90 7.59 5.50
C ARG A 82 17.41 7.49 5.75
N VAL A 83 18.23 7.86 4.76
CA VAL A 83 19.67 8.03 4.94
C VAL A 83 19.87 9.53 5.25
N PRO A 84 20.43 9.89 6.42
CA PRO A 84 20.76 11.29 6.71
C PRO A 84 21.79 11.85 5.72
#